data_AF-A0A6L7X4J9-F1
#
_entry.id   AF-A0A6L7X4J9-F1
#
_cell.length_a   1.000
_cell.length_b   1.000
_cell.length_c   1.000
_cell.angle_alpha   90.00
_cell.angle_beta   90.00
_cell.angle_gamma   90.00
#
_symmetry.space_group_name_H-M   'P 1'
#
loop_
_entity.id
_entity.type
_entity.pdbx_description
1 polymer ?
#
loop_
_entity_poly.entity_id
_entity_poly.type
_entity_poly.pdbx_seq_one_letter_code
_entity_poly.pdbx_strand_id
1 'polypeptide(L)' 'MLAGVVPLGLDTHREDPIAILGLRSEDLGRLAGRVARLGRAQLHVLEGGYALNRLGESAVAYVQRLGSA' A
#
# COMPACT_ATOMS: atom_id res chain seq x y z
N MET A 1 -2.39 -24.01 5.70
CA MET A 1 -2.53 -22.54 5.85
C MET A 1 -2.76 -21.96 4.46
N LEU A 2 -3.87 -21.25 4.22
CA LEU A 2 -4.07 -20.52 2.96
C LEU A 2 -3.41 -19.14 3.08
N ALA A 3 -2.46 -18.84 2.20
CA ALA A 3 -1.83 -17.53 2.11
C ALA A 3 -2.65 -16.60 1.18
N GLY A 4 -2.76 -15.33 1.54
CA GLY A 4 -3.41 -14.31 0.71
C GLY A 4 -2.43 -13.61 -0.23
N VAL A 5 -2.91 -13.15 -1.37
CA VAL A 5 -2.15 -12.25 -2.27
C VAL A 5 -2.81 -10.87 -2.22
N VAL A 6 -2.01 -9.83 -2.05
CA VAL A 6 -2.44 -8.43 -2.02
C VAL A 6 -1.81 -7.69 -3.21
N PRO A 7 -2.56 -7.45 -4.28
CA PRO A 7 -2.12 -6.56 -5.36
C PRO A 7 -2.12 -5.12 -4.84
N LEU A 8 -0.94 -4.53 -4.70
CA LEU A 8 -0.70 -3.22 -4.11
C LEU A 8 -0.57 -2.16 -5.19
N GLY A 9 -1.66 -1.41 -5.43
CA GLY A 9 -1.64 -0.21 -6.27
C GLY A 9 -1.37 1.06 -5.45
N LEU A 10 -0.21 1.68 -5.67
CA LEU A 10 0.15 2.98 -5.11
C LEU A 10 -0.33 4.16 -5.97
N ASP A 11 -0.93 3.87 -7.13
CA ASP A 11 -1.61 4.82 -8.03
C ASP A 11 -2.90 5.41 -7.46
N THR A 12 -3.30 4.97 -6.27
CA THR A 12 -4.37 5.59 -5.48
C THR A 12 -3.90 6.86 -4.74
N HIS A 13 -2.60 7.16 -4.74
CA HIS A 13 -2.03 8.38 -4.18
C HIS A 13 -2.52 9.62 -4.95
N ARG A 14 -2.90 10.69 -4.25
CA ARG A 14 -3.51 11.91 -4.80
C ARG A 14 -2.68 12.67 -5.84
N GLU A 15 -1.37 12.43 -5.87
CA GLU A 15 -0.43 13.04 -6.82
C GLU A 15 -0.14 12.12 -8.02
N ASP A 16 -0.81 10.96 -8.09
CA ASP A 16 -0.73 10.06 -9.22
C ASP A 16 -1.61 10.57 -10.38
N PRO A 17 -1.11 10.56 -11.63
CA PRO A 17 -1.85 11.07 -12.79
C PRO A 17 -3.17 10.34 -13.07
N ILE A 18 -3.35 9.11 -12.56
CA ILE A 18 -4.57 8.32 -12.76
C ILE A 18 -5.39 8.13 -11.48
N ALA A 19 -5.08 8.88 -10.41
CA ALA A 19 -5.74 8.72 -9.12
C ALA A 19 -7.22 9.09 -9.15
N ILE A 20 -8.05 8.24 -8.54
CA ILE A 20 -9.48 8.50 -8.30
C ILE A 20 -9.86 8.56 -6.82
N LEU A 21 -8.97 8.13 -5.90
CA LEU A 21 -9.25 8.06 -4.46
C LEU A 21 -8.66 9.21 -3.64
N GLY A 22 -7.61 9.86 -4.14
CA GLY A 22 -7.00 11.01 -3.47
C GLY A 22 -6.27 10.68 -2.15
N LEU A 23 -5.71 9.48 -2.02
CA LEU A 23 -5.02 9.05 -0.80
C LEU A 23 -3.67 9.78 -0.60
N ARG A 24 -3.22 9.89 0.64
CA ARG A 24 -1.84 10.30 0.96
C ARG A 24 -0.98 9.09 1.32
N SER A 25 0.34 9.24 1.32
CA SER A 25 1.27 8.17 1.74
C SER A 25 0.89 7.56 3.11
N GLU A 26 0.45 8.38 4.07
CA GLU A 26 0.06 7.89 5.39
C GLU A 26 -1.22 7.04 5.36
N ASP A 27 -2.12 7.28 4.40
CA ASP A 27 -3.35 6.48 4.22
C ASP A 27 -3.03 5.07 3.73
N LEU A 28 -2.04 4.94 2.84
CA LEU A 28 -1.53 3.65 2.36
C LEU A 28 -0.91 2.85 3.51
N GLY A 29 -0.17 3.51 4.40
CA GLY A 29 0.26 2.93 5.66
C GLY A 29 -0.91 2.45 6.52
N ARG A 30 -1.91 3.31 6.77
CA ARG A 30 -3.12 2.93 7.53
C ARG A 30 -3.82 1.71 6.94
N LEU A 31 -3.91 1.64 5.60
CA LEU A 31 -4.46 0.49 4.88
C LEU A 31 -3.66 -0.78 5.16
N ALA A 32 -2.33 -0.74 5.03
CA ALA A 32 -1.45 -1.88 5.34
C ALA A 32 -1.69 -2.43 6.74
N GLY A 33 -1.81 -1.55 7.74
CA GLY A 33 -2.09 -1.95 9.11
C GLY A 33 -3.47 -2.61 9.30
N ARG A 34 -4.47 -2.28 8.48
CA ARG A 34 -5.77 -2.98 8.52
C ARG A 34 -5.67 -4.37 7.88
N VAL A 35 -4.94 -4.46 6.78
CA VAL A 35 -4.69 -5.71 6.05
C VAL A 35 -3.88 -6.71 6.89
N ALA A 36 -2.85 -6.24 7.61
CA ALA A 36 -2.04 -7.06 8.51
C ALA A 36 -2.86 -7.77 9.61
N ARG A 37 -3.86 -7.08 10.17
CA ARG A 37 -4.74 -7.60 11.23
C ARG A 37 -5.63 -8.78 10.80
N LEU A 38 -5.65 -9.13 9.52
CA LEU A 38 -6.32 -10.34 9.04
C LEU A 38 -5.64 -11.63 9.53
N GLY A 39 -4.42 -11.55 10.09
CA GLY A 39 -3.79 -12.66 10.81
C GLY A 39 -3.41 -13.86 9.93
N ARG A 40 -3.17 -13.62 8.64
CA ARG A 40 -2.80 -14.63 7.64
C ARG A 40 -1.48 -14.30 6.98
N ALA A 41 -0.76 -15.33 6.53
CA ALA A 41 0.40 -15.17 5.66
C ALA A 41 -0.03 -14.46 4.37
N GLN A 42 0.70 -13.44 3.96
CA GLN A 42 0.33 -12.56 2.85
C GLN A 42 1.54 -12.28 1.96
N LEU A 43 1.33 -12.35 0.64
CA LEU A 43 2.27 -11.90 -0.38
C LEU A 43 1.75 -10.59 -0.97
N HIS A 44 2.53 -9.51 -0.84
CA HIS A 44 2.19 -8.20 -1.38
C HIS A 44 2.95 -8.00 -2.70
N VAL A 45 2.23 -7.71 -3.77
CA VAL A 45 2.79 -7.55 -5.12
C VAL A 45 2.59 -6.10 -5.53
N LEU A 46 3.69 -5.39 -5.81
CA LEU A 46 3.62 -4.01 -6.29
C LEU A 46 3.06 -4.01 -7.72
N GLU A 47 1.95 -3.31 -7.92
CA GLU A 47 1.28 -3.15 -9.22
C GLU A 47 1.49 -1.71 -9.74
N GLY A 48 0.43 -0.89 -9.75
CA GLY A 48 0.46 0.50 -10.19
C GLY A 48 1.14 1.45 -9.20
N GLY A 49 1.59 2.60 -9.71
CA GLY A 49 2.29 3.63 -8.95
C GLY A 49 3.15 4.50 -9.86
N TYR A 50 2.58 5.63 -10.28
CA TYR A 50 3.13 6.50 -11.32
C TYR A 50 3.48 7.90 -10.79
N ALA A 51 3.07 8.24 -9.56
CA ALA A 51 3.54 9.40 -8.82
C ALA A 51 5.01 9.24 -8.39
N LEU A 52 5.98 9.38 -9.30
CA LEU A 52 7.40 9.07 -9.04
C LEU A 52 8.00 9.80 -7.82
N ASN A 53 7.61 11.06 -7.60
CA ASN A 53 8.05 11.84 -6.44
C ASN A 53 7.48 11.33 -5.10
N ARG A 54 6.45 10.49 -5.14
CA ARG A 54 5.73 9.97 -3.97
C ARG A 54 5.79 8.45 -3.83
N LEU A 55 6.20 7.74 -4.89
CA LEU A 55 6.22 6.28 -4.94
C LEU A 55 7.02 5.70 -3.77
N GLY A 56 8.23 6.22 -3.55
CA GLY A 56 9.10 5.80 -2.45
C GLY A 56 8.47 6.06 -1.08
N GLU A 57 7.96 7.27 -0.85
CA GLU A 57 7.29 7.65 0.42
C GLU A 57 6.07 6.77 0.71
N SER A 58 5.25 6.52 -0.30
CA SER A 58 4.06 5.67 -0.23
C SER A 58 4.42 4.21 0.08
N ALA A 59 5.44 3.67 -0.60
CA ALA A 59 5.93 2.32 -0.37
C ALA A 59 6.52 2.16 1.05
N VAL A 60 7.30 3.13 1.51
CA VAL A 60 7.88 3.13 2.86
C VAL A 60 6.77 3.18 3.92
N ALA A 61 5.81 4.08 3.79
CA ALA A 61 4.68 4.19 4.72
C ALA A 61 3.88 2.86 4.80
N TYR A 62 3.68 2.20 3.66
CA TYR A 62 3.03 0.89 3.58
C TYR A 62 3.83 -0.20 4.30
N VAL A 63 5.09 -0.41 3.90
CA VAL A 63 5.93 -1.52 4.38
C VAL A 63 6.27 -1.37 5.87
N GLN A 64 6.61 -0.16 6.33
CA GLN A 64 6.87 0.08 7.75
C GLN A 64 5.65 -0.26 8.60
N ARG A 65 4.45 0.13 8.15
CA ARG A 65 3.23 -0.16 8.90
C ARG A 65 2.88 -1.65 8.87
N LEU A 66 3.07 -2.33 7.73
CA LEU A 66 2.88 -3.77 7.59
C LEU A 66 3.77 -4.57 8.55
N GLY A 67 5.06 -4.22 8.64
CA GLY A 67 6.03 -4.91 9.52
C GLY A 67 5.89 -4.60 11.01
N SER A 68 5.08 -3.60 11.38
CA SER A 68 4.82 -3.20 12.77
C SER A 68 3.48 -3.69 13.33
N ALA A 69 2.71 -4.43 12.54
CA ALA A 69 1.33 -4.78 12.81
C ALA A 69 1.14 -6.24 13.24
#